data_AF-A0A532EWN3-F1
#
_entry.id   AF-A0A532EWN3-F1
#
_cell.length_a   1.000
_cell.length_b   1.000
_cell.length_c   1.000
_cell.angle_alpha   90.00
_cell.angle_beta   90.00
_cell.angle_gamma   90.00
#
_symmetry.space_group_name_H-M   'P 1'
#
loop_
_entity.id
_entity.type
_entity.pdbx_description
1 polymer ?
#
loop_
_entity_poly.entity_id
_entity_poly.type
_entity_poly.pdbx_seq_one_letter_code
_entity_poly.pdbx_strand_id
1 'polypeptide(L)'
;MARTKLTSRATHSAHDIPIRRWTVLAQDPSILDKGQALTTTVEVPAERLELGPKGHRIHVIDYDASTDIMYGAREESPEIDRYAKTHDIDKLVRDPHFHQQNVYALTMTTLYEFERALGRPVNWGFDEPSHQLKVAPHAFMDANAYYSRESESLNFGYFPDDNGKRIYTCLSHDIVVHETTHAVLDGLRKFYLTPSSPDQAGFHEGFADIVALLSVFRHRETIEHVLLPLCDKSGRVAARNLDPEVLGDTAIAKLAEEMGEALEGVRGAALRQSVHIKPDKRHYTSARYEEEHDRGELLVAIIMRVFLAIWVKRVKPLQLHEHAPVARKVVAEAGETAAKNLLNMAIRALDYMPPIDMTYRDYLSALITADGQLYPDDGKYHYREELLAEFAAFGIAPASDKTPDGAWEPPLASDFTLTGMHFERLQRDPTTVFRFVWENRDALGIFKDAFTRVTSVHPVLRVSRDGTVLRETVAEYVQTLRIFANELSRLKIRKPDGMRGTQLIALYGGGTLVFSEYGQLKFHIGTGVCSRHQTERLSSLWRSGYFEDSPSTAARIAQMHRHRQTKPLREPPQDW
;
A
#
# COMPACT_ATOMS: atom_id res chain seq x y z
N MET A 1 0.81 60.78 -18.73
CA MET A 1 0.63 59.83 -19.85
C MET A 1 1.87 58.96 -19.95
N ALA A 2 1.89 57.81 -19.29
CA ALA A 2 2.96 56.82 -19.43
C ALA A 2 2.33 55.58 -20.07
N ARG A 3 2.76 55.25 -21.28
CA ARG A 3 2.28 54.12 -22.08
C ARG A 3 2.71 52.81 -21.44
N THR A 4 1.74 52.06 -20.94
CA THR A 4 1.85 50.65 -20.60
C THR A 4 2.28 49.88 -21.85
N LYS A 5 3.54 49.41 -21.90
CA LYS A 5 3.94 48.37 -22.85
C LYS A 5 3.35 47.06 -22.36
N LEU A 6 2.19 46.68 -22.91
CA LEU A 6 1.81 45.27 -22.97
C LEU A 6 2.89 44.56 -23.79
N THR A 7 3.79 43.83 -23.13
CA THR A 7 4.61 42.82 -23.79
C THR A 7 3.73 41.61 -24.08
N SER A 8 3.08 41.66 -25.24
CA SER A 8 2.45 40.49 -25.86
C SER A 8 3.52 39.54 -26.36
N ARG A 9 3.60 38.35 -25.77
CA ARG A 9 3.70 37.02 -26.43
C ARG A 9 4.08 36.01 -25.36
N ALA A 10 3.11 35.61 -24.54
CA ALA A 10 3.12 34.27 -24.00
C ALA A 10 2.80 33.35 -25.19
N THR A 11 3.84 32.94 -25.91
CA THR A 11 3.73 31.76 -26.77
C THR A 11 3.38 30.60 -25.84
N HIS A 12 2.34 29.82 -26.17
CA HIS A 12 2.15 28.48 -25.60
C HIS A 12 3.35 27.61 -26.03
N SER A 13 4.50 27.81 -25.41
CA SER A 13 5.77 27.18 -25.80
C SER A 13 6.45 26.55 -24.59
N ALA A 14 5.74 25.59 -24.01
CA ALA A 14 6.23 24.35 -23.42
C ALA A 14 4.95 23.52 -23.22
N HIS A 15 4.80 22.47 -24.03
CA HIS A 15 3.56 21.73 -24.25
C HIS A 15 2.86 21.24 -22.98
N ASP A 16 1.55 20.98 -23.08
CA ASP A 16 0.71 20.12 -22.23
C ASP A 16 1.36 18.72 -22.04
N ILE A 17 2.54 18.64 -21.42
CA ILE A 17 3.14 17.37 -21.01
C ILE A 17 2.59 17.14 -19.61
N PRO A 18 1.64 16.21 -19.42
CA PRO A 18 0.98 15.99 -18.13
C PRO A 18 1.91 15.33 -17.11
N ILE A 19 3.16 15.03 -17.48
CA ILE A 19 4.13 14.27 -16.69
C ILE A 19 5.50 14.94 -16.80
N ARG A 20 6.19 15.04 -15.66
CA ARG A 20 7.58 15.43 -15.52
C ARG A 20 8.40 14.24 -15.07
N ARG A 21 9.69 14.28 -15.37
CA ARG A 21 10.64 13.23 -15.04
C ARG A 21 11.65 13.77 -14.04
N TRP A 22 11.70 13.17 -12.85
CA TRP A 22 12.64 13.55 -11.79
C TRP A 22 13.54 12.39 -11.43
N THR A 23 14.81 12.71 -11.22
CA THR A 23 15.83 11.81 -10.71
C THR A 23 15.64 11.61 -9.22
N VAL A 24 15.63 10.34 -8.81
CA VAL A 24 15.55 9.86 -7.42
C VAL A 24 16.57 8.75 -7.23
N LEU A 25 16.84 8.39 -5.97
CA LEU A 25 17.56 7.15 -5.70
C LEU A 25 16.68 5.96 -6.08
N ALA A 26 17.27 4.97 -6.77
CA ALA A 26 16.53 3.79 -7.19
C ALA A 26 16.20 2.86 -6.02
N GLN A 27 16.97 2.98 -4.93
CA GLN A 27 16.76 2.28 -3.66
C GLN A 27 17.31 3.13 -2.50
N ASP A 28 18.54 2.86 -2.03
CA ASP A 28 19.16 3.50 -0.86
C ASP A 28 20.53 4.11 -1.23
N PRO A 29 21.04 5.13 -0.52
CA PRO A 29 22.38 5.67 -0.75
C PRO A 29 23.54 4.66 -0.72
N SER A 30 23.40 3.55 -0.01
CA SER A 30 24.40 2.47 0.04
C SER A 30 24.55 1.72 -1.29
N ILE A 31 23.60 1.88 -2.21
CA ILE A 31 23.48 1.06 -3.42
C ILE A 31 24.14 1.74 -4.60
N LEU A 32 25.28 1.16 -5.00
CA LEU A 32 26.15 1.75 -5.99
C LEU A 32 26.31 0.84 -7.21
N ASP A 33 26.12 1.38 -8.41
CA ASP A 33 26.57 0.75 -9.65
C ASP A 33 27.96 1.28 -10.01
N LYS A 34 28.97 0.40 -9.97
CA LYS A 34 30.38 0.74 -10.29
C LYS A 34 30.91 1.96 -9.51
N GLY A 35 30.51 2.07 -8.23
CA GLY A 35 30.92 3.16 -7.34
C GLY A 35 30.17 4.47 -7.54
N GLN A 36 29.11 4.48 -8.36
CA GLN A 36 28.21 5.63 -8.56
C GLN A 36 26.84 5.33 -7.96
N ALA A 37 26.11 6.38 -7.55
CA ALA A 37 24.76 6.25 -7.04
C ALA A 37 23.86 5.53 -8.05
N LEU A 38 23.15 4.49 -7.61
CA LEU A 38 22.10 3.87 -8.41
C LEU A 38 20.86 4.78 -8.39
N THR A 39 20.68 5.56 -9.45
CA THR A 39 19.52 6.45 -9.62
C THR A 39 18.55 5.90 -10.65
N THR A 40 17.29 6.32 -10.54
CA THR A 40 16.25 6.09 -11.56
C THR A 40 15.46 7.37 -11.78
N THR A 41 14.58 7.35 -12.78
CA THR A 41 13.71 8.47 -13.10
C THR A 41 12.26 8.07 -12.85
N VAL A 42 11.53 8.87 -12.07
CA VAL A 42 10.10 8.66 -11.81
C VAL A 42 9.24 9.67 -12.56
N GLU A 43 8.00 9.26 -12.85
CA GLU A 43 7.00 10.07 -13.53
C GLU A 43 6.14 10.81 -12.51
N VAL A 44 6.29 12.13 -12.46
CA VAL A 44 5.56 13.02 -11.54
C VAL A 44 4.52 13.80 -12.36
N PRO A 45 3.22 13.75 -12.04
CA PRO A 45 2.22 14.56 -12.72
C PRO A 45 2.62 16.05 -12.77
N ALA A 46 2.54 16.64 -13.94
CA ALA A 46 2.90 18.04 -14.13
C ALA A 46 1.87 18.93 -13.42
N GLU A 47 2.35 19.74 -12.49
CA GLU A 47 1.55 20.71 -11.76
C GLU A 47 2.34 21.99 -11.52
N ARG A 48 1.66 23.10 -11.18
CA ARG A 48 2.36 24.31 -10.75
C ARG A 48 3.06 24.03 -9.43
N LEU A 49 4.38 24.21 -9.40
CA LEU A 49 5.19 24.00 -8.20
C LEU A 49 5.73 25.32 -7.65
N GLU A 50 5.50 25.55 -6.36
CA GLU A 50 6.18 26.60 -5.59
C GLU A 50 7.48 26.03 -4.96
N LEU A 51 8.39 26.92 -4.54
CA LEU A 51 9.59 26.53 -3.82
C LEU A 51 9.19 25.79 -2.53
N GLY A 52 9.81 24.64 -2.27
CA GLY A 52 9.38 23.78 -1.17
C GLY A 52 9.87 22.34 -1.32
N PRO A 53 9.74 21.67 -2.47
CA PRO A 53 8.70 21.85 -3.50
C PRO A 53 7.28 21.73 -2.92
N LYS A 54 6.36 22.54 -3.45
CA LYS A 54 4.96 22.59 -3.02
C LYS A 54 4.02 22.51 -4.22
N GLY A 55 3.23 21.45 -4.28
CA GLY A 55 2.16 21.21 -5.24
C GLY A 55 0.78 21.21 -4.58
N HIS A 56 -0.27 20.94 -5.33
CA HIS A 56 -1.66 20.89 -4.85
C HIS A 56 -1.95 19.69 -3.94
N ARG A 57 -1.15 18.61 -4.01
CA ARG A 57 -1.30 17.40 -3.18
C ARG A 57 -0.25 17.26 -2.10
N ILE A 58 0.97 17.70 -2.35
CA ILE A 58 2.13 17.49 -1.48
C ILE A 58 2.82 18.82 -1.21
N HIS A 59 3.20 19.05 0.05
CA HIS A 59 3.96 20.22 0.47
C HIS A 59 5.16 19.78 1.32
N VAL A 60 6.37 19.95 0.78
CA VAL A 60 7.58 19.70 1.55
C VAL A 60 7.84 20.89 2.49
N ILE A 61 7.83 20.62 3.79
CA ILE A 61 8.10 21.56 4.88
C ILE A 61 9.22 20.95 5.72
N ASP A 62 10.45 21.39 5.46
CA ASP A 62 11.65 20.75 5.98
C ASP A 62 12.13 21.41 7.28
N TYR A 63 11.37 21.19 8.36
CA TYR A 63 11.69 21.64 9.71
C TYR A 63 12.19 20.48 10.56
N ASP A 64 13.37 20.63 11.15
CA ASP A 64 13.99 19.67 12.06
C ASP A 64 13.74 20.08 13.51
N ALA A 65 12.88 19.31 14.19
CA ALA A 65 12.50 19.56 15.57
C ALA A 65 13.62 19.24 16.58
N SER A 66 14.62 18.45 16.20
CA SER A 66 15.75 18.08 17.08
C SER A 66 16.85 19.13 17.09
N THR A 67 17.02 19.86 15.99
CA THR A 67 18.02 20.94 15.89
C THR A 67 17.44 22.34 15.81
N ASP A 68 16.11 22.47 15.72
CA ASP A 68 15.38 23.73 15.52
C ASP A 68 15.83 24.47 14.25
N ILE A 69 16.01 23.72 13.16
CA ILE A 69 16.47 24.22 11.86
C ILE A 69 15.36 24.09 10.83
N MET A 70 15.05 25.19 10.14
CA MET A 70 14.24 25.19 8.92
C MET A 70 15.17 25.16 7.71
N TYR A 71 15.19 24.05 6.98
CA TYR A 71 15.93 23.94 5.73
C TYR A 71 15.22 24.74 4.63
N GLY A 72 15.98 25.62 3.97
CA GLY A 72 15.47 26.44 2.87
C GLY A 72 15.15 25.60 1.64
N ALA A 73 14.19 26.07 0.84
CA ALA A 73 13.99 25.56 -0.50
C ALA A 73 15.08 26.09 -1.44
N ARG A 74 15.44 25.31 -2.46
CA ARG A 74 16.39 25.77 -3.50
C ARG A 74 15.84 26.97 -4.27
N GLU A 75 16.73 27.85 -4.74
CA GLU A 75 16.35 29.05 -5.52
C GLU A 75 15.87 28.72 -6.95
N GLU A 76 16.40 27.65 -7.52
CA GLU A 76 16.06 27.18 -8.86
C GLU A 76 14.63 26.65 -8.92
N SER A 77 13.97 26.82 -10.07
CA SER A 77 12.62 26.30 -10.27
C SER A 77 12.54 24.81 -9.91
N PRO A 78 11.58 24.37 -9.07
CA PRO A 78 11.34 22.96 -8.77
C PRO A 78 10.99 22.15 -10.02
N GLU A 79 10.57 22.80 -11.11
CA GLU A 79 10.21 22.12 -12.35
C GLU A 79 11.40 21.54 -13.12
N ILE A 80 12.63 22.00 -12.85
CA ILE A 80 13.85 21.53 -13.52
C ILE A 80 14.50 20.42 -12.69
N ASP A 81 14.79 19.27 -13.29
CA ASP A 81 15.57 18.24 -12.61
C ASP A 81 17.07 18.58 -12.63
N ARG A 82 17.56 19.17 -11.53
CA ARG A 82 18.97 19.54 -11.34
C ARG A 82 19.89 18.31 -11.27
N TYR A 83 19.37 17.16 -10.87
CA TYR A 83 20.16 15.96 -10.55
C TYR A 83 20.23 14.94 -11.68
N ALA A 84 19.59 15.21 -12.83
CA ALA A 84 19.56 14.34 -14.01
C ALA A 84 20.94 13.86 -14.52
N LYS A 85 22.03 14.55 -14.18
CA LYS A 85 23.41 14.21 -14.56
C LYS A 85 24.32 13.97 -13.36
N THR A 86 23.76 13.83 -12.17
CA THR A 86 24.52 13.63 -10.93
C THR A 86 24.52 12.14 -10.59
N HIS A 87 25.71 11.54 -10.67
CA HIS A 87 25.94 10.12 -10.35
C HIS A 87 26.82 9.92 -9.11
N ASP A 88 27.31 11.02 -8.54
CA ASP A 88 28.17 11.04 -7.36
C ASP A 88 27.30 10.96 -6.10
N ILE A 89 27.41 9.85 -5.37
CA ILE A 89 26.56 9.60 -4.20
C ILE A 89 26.78 10.61 -3.08
N ASP A 90 28.03 11.03 -2.83
CA ASP A 90 28.34 11.97 -1.75
C ASP A 90 27.76 13.35 -2.04
N LYS A 91 27.65 13.74 -3.31
CA LYS A 91 26.97 14.98 -3.70
C LYS A 91 25.47 14.92 -3.46
N LEU A 92 24.84 13.77 -3.70
CA LEU A 92 23.41 13.59 -3.48
C LEU A 92 23.07 13.59 -1.98
N VAL A 93 23.82 12.82 -1.17
CA VAL A 93 23.58 12.64 0.28
C VAL A 93 23.88 13.91 1.09
N ARG A 94 24.75 14.80 0.59
CA ARG A 94 25.09 16.06 1.28
C ARG A 94 24.20 17.23 0.90
N ASP A 95 23.36 17.08 -0.14
CA ASP A 95 22.50 18.17 -0.62
C ASP A 95 21.07 18.01 -0.07
N PRO A 96 20.65 18.81 0.94
CA PRO A 96 19.30 18.71 1.48
C PRO A 96 18.22 19.02 0.43
N HIS A 97 18.54 19.75 -0.64
CA HIS A 97 17.59 19.99 -1.72
C HIS A 97 17.37 18.73 -2.58
N PHE A 98 18.33 17.81 -2.62
CA PHE A 98 18.11 16.49 -3.22
C PHE A 98 17.15 15.69 -2.36
N HIS A 99 17.25 15.77 -1.03
CA HIS A 99 16.37 15.07 -0.11
C HIS A 99 14.92 15.54 -0.31
N GLN A 100 14.71 16.86 -0.41
CA GLN A 100 13.42 17.48 -0.73
C GLN A 100 12.86 17.00 -2.09
N GLN A 101 13.70 16.92 -3.14
CA GLN A 101 13.30 16.39 -4.44
C GLN A 101 12.93 14.91 -4.35
N ASN A 102 13.76 14.10 -3.69
CA ASN A 102 13.61 12.65 -3.56
C ASN A 102 12.28 12.32 -2.88
N VAL A 103 12.01 12.88 -1.70
CA VAL A 103 10.76 12.59 -0.99
C VAL A 103 9.53 13.07 -1.76
N TYR A 104 9.59 14.25 -2.39
CA TYR A 104 8.44 14.77 -3.13
C TYR A 104 8.14 13.89 -4.35
N ALA A 105 9.15 13.54 -5.14
CA ALA A 105 8.95 12.73 -6.34
C ALA A 105 8.42 11.33 -5.99
N LEU A 106 8.99 10.69 -4.96
CA LEU A 106 8.56 9.37 -4.50
C LEU A 106 7.15 9.38 -3.89
N THR A 107 6.82 10.41 -3.10
CA THR A 107 5.47 10.57 -2.54
C THR A 107 4.44 10.78 -3.65
N MET A 108 4.74 11.69 -4.59
CA MET A 108 3.81 12.05 -5.67
C MET A 108 3.66 10.93 -6.70
N THR A 109 4.74 10.22 -7.05
CA THR A 109 4.63 9.05 -7.95
C THR A 109 3.85 7.93 -7.26
N THR A 110 4.03 7.69 -5.96
CA THR A 110 3.25 6.66 -5.24
C THR A 110 1.76 7.00 -5.28
N LEU A 111 1.39 8.24 -4.93
CA LEU A 111 0.00 8.71 -5.02
C LEU A 111 -0.57 8.54 -6.44
N TYR A 112 0.17 8.98 -7.46
CA TYR A 112 -0.25 8.88 -8.86
C TYR A 112 -0.51 7.42 -9.30
N GLU A 113 0.31 6.49 -8.82
CA GLU A 113 0.16 5.07 -9.10
C GLU A 113 -1.12 4.49 -8.51
N PHE A 114 -1.45 4.87 -7.27
CA PHE A 114 -2.74 4.52 -6.68
C PHE A 114 -3.90 5.09 -7.47
N GLU A 115 -3.85 6.39 -7.80
CA GLU A 115 -4.94 7.04 -8.54
C GLU A 115 -5.17 6.43 -9.92
N ARG A 116 -4.08 6.07 -10.61
CA ARG A 116 -4.13 5.40 -11.91
C ARG A 116 -4.68 3.99 -11.80
N ALA A 117 -4.24 3.20 -10.81
CA ALA A 117 -4.72 1.84 -10.61
C ALA A 117 -6.20 1.82 -10.20
N LEU A 118 -6.60 2.71 -9.30
CA LEU A 118 -7.98 2.82 -8.80
C LEU A 118 -8.91 3.46 -9.83
N GLY A 119 -8.41 4.33 -10.72
CA GLY A 119 -9.22 5.04 -11.70
C GLY A 119 -9.95 6.25 -11.12
N ARG A 120 -9.40 6.86 -10.06
CA ARG A 120 -9.94 8.07 -9.41
C ARG A 120 -8.87 8.77 -8.55
N PRO A 121 -9.05 10.06 -8.21
CA PRO A 121 -8.27 10.70 -7.16
C PRO A 121 -8.46 10.04 -5.80
N VAL A 122 -7.40 9.99 -4.99
CA VAL A 122 -7.44 9.50 -3.61
C VAL A 122 -7.58 10.67 -2.65
N ASN A 123 -8.47 10.59 -1.66
CA ASN A 123 -8.56 11.59 -0.58
C ASN A 123 -7.52 11.31 0.50
N TRP A 124 -7.20 12.28 1.34
CA TRP A 124 -6.41 12.04 2.55
C TRP A 124 -7.31 11.65 3.75
N GLY A 125 -6.78 10.84 4.67
CA GLY A 125 -7.52 10.29 5.81
C GLY A 125 -7.74 11.26 6.99
N PHE A 126 -7.34 12.52 6.81
CA PHE A 126 -7.34 13.58 7.82
C PHE A 126 -8.73 13.79 8.45
N ASP A 127 -8.74 14.35 9.66
CA ASP A 127 -10.00 14.61 10.37
C ASP A 127 -10.72 15.84 9.82
N GLU A 128 -9.94 16.85 9.42
CA GLU A 128 -10.43 17.98 8.63
C GLU A 128 -10.02 17.79 7.15
N PRO A 129 -10.85 18.21 6.18
CA PRO A 129 -10.52 18.07 4.76
C PRO A 129 -9.35 18.99 4.34
N SER A 130 -8.11 18.55 4.54
CA SER A 130 -6.93 19.16 3.91
C SER A 130 -6.66 18.52 2.55
N HIS A 131 -6.19 19.34 1.61
CA HIS A 131 -5.82 18.88 0.26
C HIS A 131 -4.35 18.49 0.15
N GLN A 132 -3.51 18.87 1.13
CA GLN A 132 -2.07 18.71 1.08
C GLN A 132 -1.54 17.82 2.20
N LEU A 133 -0.78 16.79 1.83
CA LEU A 133 0.08 16.05 2.76
C LEU A 133 1.39 16.82 2.94
N LYS A 134 1.78 17.07 4.19
CA LYS A 134 3.04 17.71 4.54
C LYS A 134 4.14 16.67 4.58
N VAL A 135 5.36 17.03 4.17
CA VAL A 135 6.49 16.10 4.16
C VAL A 135 7.71 16.78 4.76
N ALA A 136 8.29 16.21 5.81
CA ALA A 136 9.46 16.73 6.50
C ALA A 136 10.65 15.75 6.36
N PRO A 137 11.58 15.98 5.40
CA PRO A 137 12.73 15.11 5.15
C PRO A 137 13.69 14.96 6.34
N HIS A 138 13.79 15.97 7.21
CA HIS A 138 14.71 16.00 8.36
C HIS A 138 13.97 16.20 9.69
N ALA A 139 12.79 15.61 9.85
CA ALA A 139 11.85 15.94 10.93
C ALA A 139 12.45 15.83 12.35
N PHE A 140 13.31 14.84 12.60
CA PHE A 140 13.89 14.59 13.92
C PHE A 140 15.17 13.73 13.85
N MET A 141 15.97 13.76 14.91
CA MET A 141 17.16 12.93 15.08
C MET A 141 16.82 11.66 15.85
N ASP A 142 16.27 10.68 15.14
CA ASP A 142 16.00 9.34 15.65
C ASP A 142 15.96 8.37 14.47
N ALA A 143 16.13 7.11 14.79
CA ALA A 143 16.22 6.01 13.87
C ALA A 143 14.81 5.57 13.39
N ASN A 144 14.00 6.50 12.89
CA ASN A 144 12.58 6.27 12.62
C ASN A 144 12.03 7.12 11.45
N ALA A 145 10.92 6.68 10.87
CA ALA A 145 10.08 7.44 9.96
C ALA A 145 8.61 7.06 10.23
N TYR A 146 7.67 7.98 10.05
CA TYR A 146 6.25 7.68 10.26
C TYR A 146 5.31 8.66 9.56
N TYR A 147 4.17 8.14 9.11
CA TYR A 147 2.95 8.90 8.82
C TYR A 147 2.21 9.30 10.10
N SER A 148 1.71 10.54 10.13
CA SER A 148 0.86 11.07 11.19
C SER A 148 -0.38 11.75 10.60
N ARG A 149 -1.56 11.21 10.93
CA ARG A 149 -2.86 11.77 10.52
C ARG A 149 -3.09 13.13 11.19
N GLU A 150 -2.73 13.25 12.47
CA GLU A 150 -2.98 14.40 13.32
C GLU A 150 -2.19 15.65 12.89
N SER A 151 -0.95 15.48 12.44
CA SER A 151 -0.13 16.56 11.88
C SER A 151 -0.25 16.69 10.36
N GLU A 152 -0.99 15.78 9.72
CA GLU A 152 -1.12 15.67 8.25
C GLU A 152 0.24 15.52 7.58
N SER A 153 1.15 14.72 8.14
CA SER A 153 2.55 14.71 7.73
C SER A 153 3.20 13.33 7.60
N LEU A 154 4.16 13.25 6.67
CA LEU A 154 5.22 12.24 6.67
C LEU A 154 6.45 12.85 7.34
N ASN A 155 7.03 12.14 8.30
CA ASN A 155 8.13 12.63 9.12
C ASN A 155 9.29 11.64 9.02
N PHE A 156 10.42 12.09 8.48
CA PHE A 156 11.60 11.27 8.26
C PHE A 156 12.72 11.67 9.20
N GLY A 157 13.23 10.68 9.94
CA GLY A 157 14.34 10.86 10.87
C GLY A 157 15.71 10.71 10.22
N TYR A 158 16.73 11.13 10.95
CA TYR A 158 18.13 10.88 10.63
C TYR A 158 18.92 10.46 11.88
N PHE A 159 19.98 9.68 11.68
CA PHE A 159 20.79 9.13 12.77
C PHE A 159 22.21 8.79 12.27
N PRO A 160 23.22 8.71 13.13
CA PRO A 160 24.55 8.26 12.73
C PRO A 160 24.58 6.73 12.55
N ASP A 161 25.33 6.25 11.56
CA ASP A 161 25.77 4.85 11.47
C ASP A 161 26.90 4.55 12.48
N ASP A 162 27.37 3.30 12.51
CA ASP A 162 28.47 2.85 13.38
C ASP A 162 29.79 3.60 13.13
N ASN A 163 29.96 4.20 11.96
CA ASN A 163 31.12 5.02 11.58
C ASN A 163 30.90 6.53 11.82
N GLY A 164 29.76 6.93 12.38
CA GLY A 164 29.38 8.32 12.60
C GLY A 164 28.92 9.09 11.35
N LYS A 165 28.76 8.42 10.20
CA LYS A 165 28.17 9.01 9.00
C LYS A 165 26.66 9.10 9.20
N ARG A 166 26.09 10.26 8.87
CA ARG A 166 24.65 10.47 9.01
C ARG A 166 23.88 9.74 7.92
N ILE A 167 22.92 8.92 8.34
CA ILE A 167 21.91 8.26 7.52
C ILE A 167 20.63 9.09 7.57
N TYR A 168 19.98 9.21 6.42
CA TYR A 168 18.72 9.95 6.27
C TYR A 168 17.65 9.01 5.71
N THR A 169 16.60 8.74 6.49
CA THR A 169 15.51 7.84 6.06
C THR A 169 14.74 8.37 4.85
N CYS A 170 14.74 9.70 4.64
CA CYS A 170 14.13 10.36 3.49
C CYS A 170 14.83 10.08 2.14
N LEU A 171 16.03 9.50 2.18
CA LEU A 171 16.75 9.06 0.97
C LEU A 171 16.40 7.62 0.57
N SER A 172 15.83 6.82 1.46
CA SER A 172 15.46 5.44 1.16
C SER A 172 14.16 5.38 0.38
N HIS A 173 14.20 4.80 -0.83
CA HIS A 173 13.05 4.71 -1.72
C HIS A 173 11.88 4.00 -1.05
N ASP A 174 12.16 2.83 -0.48
CA ASP A 174 11.17 1.99 0.19
C ASP A 174 10.54 2.66 1.41
N ILE A 175 11.30 3.29 2.30
CA ILE A 175 10.77 3.98 3.49
C ILE A 175 9.82 5.09 3.04
N VAL A 176 10.21 5.90 2.05
CA VAL A 176 9.33 6.96 1.55
C VAL A 176 8.04 6.39 0.95
N VAL A 177 8.13 5.32 0.17
CA VAL A 177 6.95 4.66 -0.42
C VAL A 177 6.08 3.99 0.65
N HIS A 178 6.69 3.37 1.66
CA HIS A 178 6.03 2.73 2.80
C HIS A 178 5.19 3.72 3.59
N GLU A 179 5.81 4.82 4.04
CA GLU A 179 5.13 5.86 4.80
C GLU A 179 4.07 6.59 3.97
N THR A 180 4.33 6.81 2.68
CA THR A 180 3.33 7.34 1.76
C THR A 180 2.13 6.39 1.63
N THR A 181 2.37 5.09 1.61
CA THR A 181 1.30 4.07 1.52
C THR A 181 0.41 4.08 2.75
N HIS A 182 0.95 4.32 3.95
CA HIS A 182 0.11 4.53 5.14
C HIS A 182 -0.85 5.72 4.96
N ALA A 183 -0.36 6.87 4.49
CA ALA A 183 -1.19 8.05 4.25
C ALA A 183 -2.28 7.81 3.19
N VAL A 184 -1.92 7.12 2.10
CA VAL A 184 -2.84 6.79 1.00
C VAL A 184 -3.89 5.77 1.45
N LEU A 185 -3.48 4.71 2.16
CA LEU A 185 -4.38 3.67 2.67
C LEU A 185 -5.34 4.25 3.70
N ASP A 186 -4.88 5.15 4.57
CA ASP A 186 -5.73 5.87 5.52
C ASP A 186 -6.81 6.69 4.80
N GLY A 187 -6.43 7.35 3.71
CA GLY A 187 -7.36 8.08 2.84
C GLY A 187 -8.41 7.22 2.15
N LEU A 188 -8.03 6.00 1.74
CA LEU A 188 -8.92 5.06 1.05
C LEU A 188 -9.80 4.25 2.01
N ARG A 189 -9.27 3.90 3.19
CA ARG A 189 -9.85 2.94 4.14
C ARG A 189 -9.68 3.46 5.57
N LYS A 190 -10.28 4.62 5.86
CA LYS A 190 -10.14 5.37 7.15
C LYS A 190 -10.32 4.53 8.41
N PHE A 191 -11.12 3.46 8.35
CA PHE A 191 -11.39 2.58 9.49
C PHE A 191 -10.36 1.45 9.68
N TYR A 192 -9.40 1.26 8.78
CA TYR A 192 -8.35 0.25 8.96
C TYR A 192 -7.39 0.60 10.10
N LEU A 193 -7.23 1.90 10.40
CA LEU A 193 -6.53 2.36 11.60
C LEU A 193 -7.32 2.13 12.90
N THR A 194 -8.60 1.73 12.83
CA THR A 194 -9.37 1.34 14.01
C THR A 194 -8.87 -0.02 14.53
N PRO A 195 -8.64 -0.18 15.84
CA PRO A 195 -8.28 -1.48 16.41
C PRO A 195 -9.31 -2.57 16.09
N SER A 196 -8.83 -3.67 15.52
CA SER A 196 -9.66 -4.81 15.10
C SER A 196 -8.93 -6.16 15.25
N SER A 197 -8.87 -6.96 14.19
CA SER A 197 -8.18 -8.25 14.10
C SER A 197 -6.68 -8.07 13.87
N PRO A 198 -5.87 -9.11 14.15
CA PRO A 198 -4.47 -9.14 13.72
C PRO A 198 -4.30 -8.91 12.23
N ASP A 199 -5.22 -9.43 11.40
CA ASP A 199 -5.19 -9.24 9.95
C ASP A 199 -5.28 -7.76 9.57
N GLN A 200 -6.23 -7.00 10.14
CA GLN A 200 -6.37 -5.59 9.82
C GLN A 200 -5.15 -4.78 10.29
N ALA A 201 -4.65 -5.09 11.49
CA ALA A 201 -3.46 -4.43 12.03
C ALA A 201 -2.23 -4.72 11.16
N GLY A 202 -1.98 -5.99 10.84
CA GLY A 202 -0.87 -6.40 9.99
C GLY A 202 -1.04 -6.06 8.52
N PHE A 203 -2.26 -5.84 8.03
CA PHE A 203 -2.49 -5.39 6.66
C PHE A 203 -1.91 -4.00 6.42
N HIS A 204 -2.02 -3.07 7.39
CA HIS A 204 -1.46 -1.73 7.24
C HIS A 204 0.04 -1.76 6.98
N GLU A 205 0.79 -2.56 7.74
CA GLU A 205 2.24 -2.74 7.59
C GLU A 205 2.59 -3.56 6.35
N GLY A 206 2.01 -4.76 6.22
CA GLY A 206 2.35 -5.68 5.13
C GLY A 206 1.97 -5.13 3.76
N PHE A 207 0.87 -4.38 3.64
CA PHE A 207 0.50 -3.74 2.38
C PHE A 207 1.47 -2.60 2.02
N ALA A 208 1.93 -1.82 2.99
CA ALA A 208 2.94 -0.78 2.76
C ALA A 208 4.28 -1.39 2.32
N ASP A 209 4.72 -2.49 2.94
CA ASP A 209 5.91 -3.24 2.54
C ASP A 209 5.77 -3.81 1.11
N ILE A 210 4.61 -4.37 0.76
CA ILE A 210 4.32 -4.88 -0.60
C ILE A 210 4.43 -3.76 -1.63
N VAL A 211 3.84 -2.60 -1.35
CA VAL A 211 3.87 -1.46 -2.26
C VAL A 211 5.30 -0.94 -2.42
N ALA A 212 6.05 -0.82 -1.32
CA ALA A 212 7.45 -0.41 -1.34
C ALA A 212 8.32 -1.37 -2.18
N LEU A 213 8.26 -2.67 -1.91
CA LEU A 213 9.01 -3.69 -2.66
C LEU A 213 8.64 -3.70 -4.14
N LEU A 214 7.34 -3.78 -4.46
CA LEU A 214 6.91 -3.80 -5.85
C LEU A 214 7.19 -2.48 -6.57
N SER A 215 7.25 -1.34 -5.86
CA SER A 215 7.69 -0.06 -6.44
C SER A 215 9.13 -0.12 -6.90
N VAL A 216 10.03 -0.64 -6.06
CA VAL A 216 11.46 -0.83 -6.41
C VAL A 216 11.61 -1.76 -7.62
N PHE A 217 10.88 -2.88 -7.64
CA PHE A 217 10.86 -3.82 -8.76
C PHE A 217 10.15 -3.30 -10.03
N ARG A 218 9.68 -2.05 -10.06
CA ARG A 218 9.22 -1.39 -11.28
C ARG A 218 10.28 -0.52 -11.95
N HIS A 219 11.47 -0.45 -11.37
CA HIS A 219 12.60 0.25 -11.96
C HIS A 219 13.56 -0.76 -12.58
N ARG A 220 13.64 -0.76 -13.90
CA ARG A 220 14.52 -1.67 -14.65
C ARG A 220 15.97 -1.56 -14.20
N GLU A 221 16.45 -0.36 -13.87
CA GLU A 221 17.81 -0.13 -13.36
C GLU A 221 18.08 -0.95 -12.09
N THR A 222 17.13 -0.98 -11.15
CA THR A 222 17.24 -1.78 -9.93
C THR A 222 17.22 -3.27 -10.23
N ILE A 223 16.31 -3.72 -11.08
CA ILE A 223 16.23 -5.14 -11.45
C ILE A 223 17.51 -5.60 -12.17
N GLU A 224 18.03 -4.80 -13.09
CA GLU A 224 19.28 -5.10 -13.77
C GLU A 224 20.47 -5.15 -12.80
N HIS A 225 20.49 -4.29 -11.78
CA HIS A 225 21.51 -4.27 -10.74
C HIS A 225 21.48 -5.54 -9.88
N VAL A 226 20.28 -5.97 -9.44
CA VAL A 226 20.16 -7.16 -8.58
C VAL A 226 20.36 -8.47 -9.35
N LEU A 227 20.15 -8.48 -10.67
CA LEU A 227 20.42 -9.64 -11.53
C LEU A 227 21.90 -9.80 -11.91
N LEU A 228 22.77 -8.81 -11.63
CA LEU A 228 24.19 -8.85 -11.98
C LEU A 228 24.90 -10.14 -11.52
N PRO A 229 24.74 -10.64 -10.28
CA PRO A 229 25.41 -11.86 -9.82
C PRO A 229 24.97 -13.12 -10.55
N LEU A 230 23.78 -13.11 -11.18
CA LEU A 230 23.22 -14.25 -11.91
C LEU A 230 23.63 -14.28 -13.39
N CYS A 231 24.34 -13.25 -13.86
CA CYS A 231 24.73 -13.12 -15.24
C CYS A 231 26.04 -13.86 -15.55
N ASP A 232 26.09 -14.50 -16.71
CA ASP A 232 27.35 -14.99 -17.28
C ASP A 232 28.21 -13.85 -17.84
N LYS A 233 29.40 -14.18 -18.36
CA LYS A 233 30.32 -13.21 -18.98
C LYS A 233 29.73 -12.46 -20.18
N SER A 234 28.64 -12.95 -20.77
CA SER A 234 27.93 -12.31 -21.88
C SER A 234 26.76 -11.44 -21.42
N GLY A 235 26.55 -11.28 -20.11
CA GLY A 235 25.45 -10.49 -19.55
C GLY A 235 24.09 -11.17 -19.67
N ARG A 236 24.07 -12.51 -19.70
CA ARG A 236 22.84 -13.30 -19.83
C ARG A 236 22.62 -14.12 -18.56
N VAL A 237 21.36 -14.26 -18.16
CA VAL A 237 20.96 -15.07 -17.02
C VAL A 237 20.80 -16.51 -17.49
N ALA A 238 21.55 -17.42 -16.87
CA ALA A 238 21.46 -18.84 -17.18
C ALA A 238 20.07 -19.39 -16.83
N ALA A 239 19.54 -20.32 -17.63
CA ALA A 239 18.19 -20.85 -17.40
C ALA A 239 18.00 -21.51 -16.02
N ARG A 240 19.06 -22.13 -15.46
CA ARG A 240 19.03 -22.69 -14.10
C ARG A 240 18.85 -21.64 -13.00
N ASN A 241 19.13 -20.37 -13.28
CA ASN A 241 18.94 -19.25 -12.36
C ASN A 241 17.56 -18.60 -12.53
N LEU A 242 16.76 -19.02 -13.52
CA LEU A 242 15.39 -18.57 -13.75
C LEU A 242 14.42 -19.46 -12.99
N ASP A 243 14.61 -19.51 -11.68
CA ASP A 243 13.81 -20.26 -10.73
C ASP A 243 13.35 -19.31 -9.60
N PRO A 244 12.12 -19.45 -9.07
CA PRO A 244 11.62 -18.53 -8.06
C PRO A 244 12.51 -18.48 -6.80
N GLU A 245 13.06 -19.62 -6.36
CA GLU A 245 13.92 -19.65 -5.17
C GLU A 245 15.25 -18.94 -5.45
N VAL A 246 15.89 -19.24 -6.59
CA VAL A 246 17.17 -18.60 -6.97
C VAL A 246 17.00 -17.08 -7.16
N LEU A 247 15.91 -16.66 -7.80
CA LEU A 247 15.61 -15.24 -7.95
C LEU A 247 15.27 -14.60 -6.60
N GLY A 248 14.57 -15.28 -5.70
CA GLY A 248 14.30 -14.79 -4.35
C GLY A 248 15.59 -14.58 -3.54
N ASP A 249 16.45 -15.61 -3.52
CA ASP A 249 17.73 -15.63 -2.81
C ASP A 249 18.77 -14.66 -3.38
N THR A 250 18.54 -14.09 -4.55
CA THR A 250 19.44 -13.10 -5.14
C THR A 250 18.79 -11.73 -5.25
N ALA A 251 17.67 -11.62 -5.95
CA ALA A 251 17.05 -10.33 -6.24
C ALA A 251 16.44 -9.70 -4.99
N ILE A 252 15.73 -10.48 -4.18
CA ILE A 252 15.09 -9.96 -2.97
C ILE A 252 16.06 -9.98 -1.79
N ALA A 253 16.85 -11.05 -1.63
CA ALA A 253 17.85 -11.11 -0.57
C ALA A 253 18.87 -9.98 -0.67
N LYS A 254 19.39 -9.68 -1.87
CA LYS A 254 20.32 -8.57 -2.07
C LYS A 254 19.68 -7.24 -1.72
N LEU A 255 18.48 -6.94 -2.23
CA LEU A 255 17.76 -5.71 -1.85
C LEU A 255 17.58 -5.62 -0.34
N ALA A 256 17.25 -6.72 0.31
CA ALA A 256 16.97 -6.71 1.74
C ALA A 256 18.24 -6.77 2.62
N GLU A 257 19.37 -7.27 2.10
CA GLU A 257 20.74 -7.08 2.65
C GLU A 257 21.10 -5.60 2.65
N GLU A 258 20.94 -5.00 1.49
CA GLU A 258 21.20 -3.61 1.17
C GLU A 258 20.30 -2.63 1.96
N MET A 259 19.02 -2.97 2.17
CA MET A 259 18.13 -2.27 3.08
C MET A 259 18.58 -2.36 4.55
N GLY A 260 19.30 -3.41 4.94
CA GLY A 260 19.69 -3.62 6.34
C GLY A 260 21.09 -3.10 6.69
N GLU A 261 22.02 -3.08 5.74
CA GLU A 261 23.37 -2.52 5.92
C GLU A 261 23.36 -0.99 5.93
N ALA A 262 22.47 -0.34 5.17
CA ALA A 262 22.31 1.11 5.16
C ALA A 262 21.78 1.70 6.48
N LEU A 263 21.21 0.85 7.32
CA LEU A 263 20.41 1.22 8.46
C LEU A 263 20.77 0.34 9.68
N GLU A 264 22.06 0.14 9.97
CA GLU A 264 22.50 -0.45 11.24
C GLU A 264 21.89 0.38 12.39
N GLY A 265 20.81 -0.15 13.00
CA GLY A 265 19.95 0.56 13.97
C GLY A 265 18.47 0.74 13.55
N VAL A 266 18.13 0.70 12.25
CA VAL A 266 16.76 0.80 11.67
C VAL A 266 16.55 -0.28 10.60
N ARG A 267 16.19 -1.48 11.01
CA ARG A 267 16.27 -2.70 10.18
C ARG A 267 15.65 -2.69 8.77
N GLY A 268 16.45 -3.16 7.81
CA GLY A 268 16.03 -3.93 6.61
C GLY A 268 15.98 -5.47 6.79
N ALA A 269 16.08 -5.98 8.02
CA ALA A 269 16.10 -7.44 8.29
C ALA A 269 14.73 -8.15 8.23
N ALA A 270 13.61 -7.41 8.37
CA ALA A 270 12.26 -7.98 8.33
C ALA A 270 11.87 -8.47 6.92
N LEU A 271 12.22 -7.70 5.88
CA LEU A 271 11.91 -8.08 4.49
C LEU A 271 12.71 -9.29 3.99
N ARG A 272 13.95 -9.48 4.47
CA ARG A 272 14.73 -10.71 4.24
C ARG A 272 13.97 -11.93 4.77
N GLN A 273 13.45 -11.84 5.99
CA GLN A 273 12.80 -12.98 6.64
C GLN A 273 11.51 -13.37 5.90
N SER A 274 10.73 -12.41 5.41
CA SER A 274 9.43 -12.68 4.77
C SER A 274 9.52 -13.63 3.57
N VAL A 275 10.48 -13.43 2.65
CA VAL A 275 10.59 -14.30 1.46
C VAL A 275 11.07 -15.72 1.82
N HIS A 276 11.85 -15.85 2.89
CA HIS A 276 12.29 -17.14 3.40
C HIS A 276 11.25 -17.85 4.28
N ILE A 277 10.11 -17.20 4.61
CA ILE A 277 9.00 -17.91 5.24
C ILE A 277 8.51 -18.96 4.26
N LYS A 278 8.68 -20.23 4.63
CA LYS A 278 8.21 -21.37 3.84
C LYS A 278 6.70 -21.51 4.01
N PRO A 279 5.97 -21.96 2.97
CA PRO A 279 4.54 -22.18 3.10
C PRO A 279 4.23 -23.25 4.16
N ASP A 280 3.42 -22.90 5.14
CA ASP A 280 2.83 -23.81 6.12
C ASP A 280 1.41 -23.35 6.43
N LYS A 281 0.44 -24.24 6.24
CA LYS A 281 -0.98 -23.98 6.48
C LYS A 281 -1.30 -23.58 7.92
N ARG A 282 -0.40 -23.88 8.86
CA ARG A 282 -0.56 -23.54 10.28
C ARG A 282 -0.16 -22.10 10.59
N HIS A 283 0.60 -21.43 9.70
CA HIS A 283 1.12 -20.08 9.97
C HIS A 283 0.00 -19.08 10.24
N TYR A 284 -1.04 -19.06 9.40
CA TYR A 284 -2.14 -18.09 9.52
C TYR A 284 -2.91 -18.17 10.84
N THR A 285 -2.98 -19.34 11.49
CA THR A 285 -3.65 -19.51 12.79
C THR A 285 -2.68 -19.60 13.97
N SER A 286 -1.37 -19.50 13.73
CA SER A 286 -0.37 -19.66 14.79
C SER A 286 -0.17 -18.40 15.62
N ALA A 287 0.15 -18.59 16.91
CA ALA A 287 0.46 -17.50 17.83
C ALA A 287 1.67 -16.65 17.38
N ARG A 288 2.54 -17.20 16.52
CA ARG A 288 3.70 -16.48 15.96
C ARG A 288 3.28 -15.26 15.14
N TYR A 289 2.12 -15.32 14.49
CA TYR A 289 1.64 -14.31 13.57
C TYR A 289 0.39 -13.58 14.11
N GLU A 290 0.26 -13.47 15.45
CA GLU A 290 -0.79 -12.67 16.10
C GLU A 290 -0.41 -11.18 16.22
N GLU A 291 0.89 -10.87 16.21
CA GLU A 291 1.41 -9.50 16.28
C GLU A 291 1.38 -8.85 14.89
N GLU A 292 1.08 -7.54 14.81
CA GLU A 292 0.84 -6.86 13.53
C GLU A 292 2.00 -6.94 12.54
N HIS A 293 3.25 -6.77 12.96
CA HIS A 293 4.38 -6.85 12.03
C HIS A 293 4.56 -8.28 11.50
N ASP A 294 4.62 -9.27 12.40
CA ASP A 294 4.73 -10.67 11.99
C ASP A 294 3.56 -11.03 11.06
N ARG A 295 2.33 -10.61 11.38
CA ARG A 295 1.13 -10.85 10.56
C ARG A 295 1.25 -10.21 9.18
N GLY A 296 1.76 -8.98 9.09
CA GLY A 296 2.06 -8.31 7.84
C GLY A 296 3.13 -9.02 7.01
N GLU A 297 4.21 -9.51 7.64
CA GLU A 297 5.27 -10.28 6.98
C GLU A 297 4.73 -11.54 6.30
N LEU A 298 3.71 -12.18 6.88
CA LEU A 298 3.04 -13.32 6.26
C LEU A 298 2.40 -12.94 4.90
N LEU A 299 1.76 -11.77 4.83
CA LEU A 299 1.16 -11.27 3.59
C LEU A 299 2.24 -10.90 2.56
N VAL A 300 3.32 -10.25 3.00
CA VAL A 300 4.48 -9.92 2.16
C VAL A 300 5.08 -11.20 1.56
N ALA A 301 5.29 -12.23 2.37
CA ALA A 301 5.81 -13.53 1.94
C ALA A 301 4.99 -14.14 0.79
N ILE A 302 3.67 -14.18 0.96
CA ILE A 302 2.74 -14.71 -0.03
C ILE A 302 2.84 -13.93 -1.34
N ILE A 303 2.73 -12.59 -1.29
CA ILE A 303 2.71 -11.75 -2.49
C ILE A 303 4.07 -11.79 -3.23
N MET A 304 5.19 -11.82 -2.50
CA MET A 304 6.50 -11.90 -3.13
C MET A 304 6.78 -13.27 -3.77
N ARG A 305 6.28 -14.37 -3.19
CA ARG A 305 6.31 -15.70 -3.83
C ARG A 305 5.52 -15.72 -5.14
N VAL A 306 4.31 -15.16 -5.13
CA VAL A 306 3.49 -14.99 -6.34
C VAL A 306 4.22 -14.15 -7.38
N PHE A 307 4.83 -13.02 -6.98
CA PHE A 307 5.62 -12.19 -7.87
C PHE A 307 6.75 -12.96 -8.56
N LEU A 308 7.56 -13.70 -7.78
CA LEU A 308 8.68 -14.49 -8.30
C LEU A 308 8.21 -15.60 -9.25
N ALA A 309 7.16 -16.33 -8.89
CA ALA A 309 6.58 -17.37 -9.74
C ALA A 309 6.09 -16.79 -11.08
N ILE A 310 5.36 -15.68 -11.04
CA ILE A 310 4.88 -14.97 -12.23
C ILE A 310 6.04 -14.42 -13.07
N TRP A 311 7.09 -13.90 -12.44
CA TRP A 311 8.28 -13.41 -13.13
C TRP A 311 8.94 -14.55 -13.92
N VAL A 312 9.13 -15.72 -13.32
CA VAL A 312 9.67 -16.90 -14.02
C VAL A 312 8.74 -17.35 -15.15
N LYS A 313 7.42 -17.44 -14.92
CA LYS A 313 6.43 -17.77 -15.96
C LYS A 313 6.48 -16.80 -17.15
N ARG A 314 6.83 -15.53 -16.93
CA ARG A 314 6.99 -14.52 -17.98
C ARG A 314 8.26 -14.68 -18.80
N VAL A 315 9.35 -15.11 -18.17
CA VAL A 315 10.65 -15.26 -18.83
C VAL A 315 10.75 -16.59 -19.59
N LYS A 316 10.16 -17.68 -19.07
CA LYS A 316 10.28 -19.02 -19.64
C LYS A 316 9.93 -19.09 -21.15
N PRO A 317 8.85 -18.47 -21.65
CA PRO A 317 8.54 -18.46 -23.09
C PRO A 317 9.50 -17.63 -23.95
N LEU A 318 10.36 -16.81 -23.35
CA LEU A 318 11.34 -15.96 -24.04
C LEU A 318 12.68 -16.70 -24.27
N GLN A 319 12.81 -17.93 -23.78
CA GLN A 319 13.95 -18.80 -24.09
C GLN A 319 13.88 -19.28 -25.55
N LEU A 320 14.99 -19.14 -26.28
CA LEU A 320 15.07 -19.54 -27.70
C LEU A 320 14.90 -21.06 -27.90
N HIS A 321 15.36 -21.85 -26.92
CA HIS A 321 15.21 -23.29 -26.81
C HIS A 321 15.24 -23.66 -25.33
N GLU A 322 14.88 -24.89 -24.99
CA GLU A 322 14.91 -25.38 -23.61
C GLU A 322 16.29 -25.13 -22.98
N HIS A 323 16.29 -24.53 -21.79
CA HIS A 323 17.49 -24.13 -21.03
C HIS A 323 18.40 -23.05 -21.66
N ALA A 324 17.95 -22.36 -22.71
CA ALA A 324 18.71 -21.24 -23.28
C ALA A 324 18.83 -20.05 -22.30
N PRO A 325 20.01 -19.42 -22.19
CA PRO A 325 20.18 -18.22 -21.36
C PRO A 325 19.46 -17.01 -21.97
N VAL A 326 18.86 -16.18 -21.11
CA VAL A 326 18.07 -15.02 -21.52
C VAL A 326 18.85 -13.74 -21.23
N ALA A 327 18.79 -12.75 -22.12
CA ALA A 327 19.47 -11.48 -21.92
C ALA A 327 18.95 -10.78 -20.65
N ARG A 328 19.84 -10.25 -19.81
CA ARG A 328 19.48 -9.60 -18.54
C ARG A 328 18.37 -8.55 -18.69
N LYS A 329 18.45 -7.73 -19.73
CA LYS A 329 17.44 -6.69 -20.01
C LYS A 329 16.03 -7.26 -20.22
N VAL A 330 15.94 -8.39 -20.92
CA VAL A 330 14.66 -9.07 -21.18
C VAL A 330 14.11 -9.68 -19.88
N VAL A 331 14.98 -10.27 -19.05
CA VAL A 331 14.60 -10.75 -17.72
C VAL A 331 14.10 -9.59 -16.85
N ALA A 332 14.78 -8.45 -16.88
CA ALA A 332 14.41 -7.26 -16.14
C ALA A 332 13.07 -6.67 -16.59
N GLU A 333 12.85 -6.50 -17.90
CA GLU A 333 11.56 -6.02 -18.46
C GLU A 333 10.38 -6.94 -18.10
N ALA A 334 10.61 -8.26 -18.08
CA ALA A 334 9.60 -9.22 -17.63
C ALA A 334 9.27 -9.07 -16.14
N GLY A 335 10.27 -8.82 -15.29
CA GLY A 335 10.12 -8.57 -13.86
C GLY A 335 9.41 -7.25 -13.57
N GLU A 336 9.82 -6.19 -14.25
CA GLU A 336 9.17 -4.87 -14.18
C GLU A 336 7.67 -4.96 -14.49
N THR A 337 7.34 -5.67 -15.58
CA THR A 337 5.95 -5.88 -15.98
C THR A 337 5.20 -6.76 -14.98
N ALA A 338 5.86 -7.77 -14.39
CA ALA A 338 5.27 -8.61 -13.36
C ALA A 338 4.89 -7.79 -12.12
N ALA A 339 5.84 -6.99 -11.61
CA ALA A 339 5.67 -6.15 -10.44
C ALA A 339 4.58 -5.09 -10.66
N LYS A 340 4.61 -4.40 -11.80
CA LYS A 340 3.59 -3.40 -12.16
C LYS A 340 2.18 -3.98 -12.16
N ASN A 341 2.00 -5.18 -12.73
CA ASN A 341 0.68 -5.80 -12.79
C ASN A 341 0.18 -6.26 -11.43
N LEU A 342 1.05 -6.90 -10.65
CA LEU A 342 0.68 -7.38 -9.32
C LEU A 342 0.39 -6.22 -8.37
N LEU A 343 1.16 -5.13 -8.44
CA LEU A 343 0.88 -3.90 -7.70
C LEU A 343 -0.48 -3.30 -8.08
N ASN A 344 -0.80 -3.21 -9.38
CA ASN A 344 -2.10 -2.73 -9.83
C ASN A 344 -3.25 -3.64 -9.38
N MET A 345 -3.05 -4.96 -9.31
CA MET A 345 -4.04 -5.89 -8.74
C MET A 345 -4.22 -5.62 -7.24
N ALA A 346 -3.11 -5.54 -6.50
CA ALA A 346 -3.09 -5.30 -5.05
C ALA A 346 -3.78 -3.99 -4.65
N ILE A 347 -3.56 -2.92 -5.42
CA ILE A 347 -4.20 -1.62 -5.19
C ILE A 347 -5.69 -1.67 -5.54
N ARG A 348 -6.06 -2.20 -6.73
CA ARG A 348 -7.48 -2.29 -7.15
C ARG A 348 -8.32 -3.12 -6.20
N ALA A 349 -7.73 -4.15 -5.59
CA ALA A 349 -8.40 -5.00 -4.61
C ALA A 349 -8.97 -4.20 -3.44
N LEU A 350 -8.36 -3.07 -3.05
CA LEU A 350 -8.86 -2.23 -1.96
C LEU A 350 -10.33 -1.86 -2.15
N ASP A 351 -10.78 -1.55 -3.38
CA ASP A 351 -12.17 -1.21 -3.71
C ASP A 351 -13.18 -2.34 -3.53
N TYR A 352 -12.69 -3.58 -3.39
CA TYR A 352 -13.48 -4.80 -3.20
C TYR A 352 -13.22 -5.42 -1.82
N MET A 353 -12.83 -4.59 -0.84
CA MET A 353 -12.62 -4.99 0.55
C MET A 353 -13.76 -4.51 1.46
N PRO A 354 -14.02 -5.20 2.59
CA PRO A 354 -14.86 -4.64 3.64
C PRO A 354 -14.25 -3.34 4.20
N PRO A 355 -15.08 -2.37 4.63
CA PRO A 355 -14.59 -1.08 5.12
C PRO A 355 -13.92 -1.16 6.50
N ILE A 356 -14.21 -2.22 7.26
CA ILE A 356 -13.62 -2.51 8.57
C ILE A 356 -13.70 -4.01 8.85
N ASP A 357 -12.91 -4.48 9.82
CA ASP A 357 -12.84 -5.87 10.28
C ASP A 357 -12.46 -6.82 9.14
N MET A 358 -11.51 -6.37 8.32
CA MET A 358 -11.00 -7.12 7.18
C MET A 358 -10.16 -8.33 7.62
N THR A 359 -10.12 -9.33 6.75
CA THR A 359 -9.23 -10.50 6.85
C THR A 359 -8.44 -10.71 5.57
N TYR A 360 -7.37 -11.50 5.62
CA TYR A 360 -6.60 -11.88 4.43
C TYR A 360 -7.41 -12.75 3.46
N ARG A 361 -8.45 -13.41 3.97
CA ARG A 361 -9.44 -14.13 3.15
C ARG A 361 -10.25 -13.17 2.29
N ASP A 362 -10.67 -12.05 2.87
CA ASP A 362 -11.37 -10.98 2.14
C ASP A 362 -10.44 -10.37 1.09
N TYR A 363 -9.16 -10.16 1.44
CA TYR A 363 -8.16 -9.65 0.51
C TYR A 363 -7.93 -10.55 -0.69
N LEU A 364 -7.86 -11.86 -0.48
CA LEU A 364 -7.77 -12.83 -1.58
C LEU A 364 -9.00 -12.73 -2.50
N SER A 365 -10.22 -12.81 -1.96
CA SER A 365 -11.42 -12.65 -2.78
C SER A 365 -11.46 -11.31 -3.53
N ALA A 366 -11.00 -10.23 -2.89
CA ALA A 366 -10.92 -8.92 -3.50
C ALA A 366 -9.90 -8.86 -4.65
N LEU A 367 -8.72 -9.47 -4.51
CA LEU A 367 -7.71 -9.58 -5.57
C LEU A 367 -8.25 -10.29 -6.81
N ILE A 368 -8.89 -11.45 -6.61
CA ILE A 368 -9.47 -12.23 -7.71
C ILE A 368 -10.60 -11.46 -8.39
N THR A 369 -11.47 -10.83 -7.60
CA THR A 369 -12.61 -10.04 -8.10
C THR A 369 -12.14 -8.84 -8.90
N ALA A 370 -11.29 -7.99 -8.31
CA ALA A 370 -10.86 -6.75 -8.91
C ALA A 370 -10.09 -6.97 -10.22
N ASP A 371 -9.32 -8.05 -10.29
CA ASP A 371 -8.63 -8.40 -11.53
C ASP A 371 -9.59 -8.94 -12.58
N GLY A 372 -10.46 -9.89 -12.22
CA GLY A 372 -11.43 -10.49 -13.14
C GLY A 372 -12.43 -9.49 -13.73
N GLN A 373 -12.76 -8.42 -13.01
CA GLN A 373 -13.63 -7.35 -13.54
C GLN A 373 -12.98 -6.53 -14.67
N LEU A 374 -11.65 -6.46 -14.72
CA LEU A 374 -10.94 -5.67 -15.75
C LEU A 374 -10.24 -6.56 -16.79
N TYR A 375 -9.81 -7.75 -16.37
CA TYR A 375 -9.10 -8.74 -17.16
C TYR A 375 -9.78 -10.12 -17.00
N PRO A 376 -10.89 -10.37 -17.71
CA PRO A 376 -11.59 -11.65 -17.62
C PRO A 376 -10.71 -12.84 -18.02
N ASP A 377 -9.81 -12.64 -18.98
CA ASP A 377 -8.82 -13.63 -19.41
C ASP A 377 -7.50 -13.49 -18.63
N ASP A 378 -7.18 -14.51 -17.83
CA ASP A 378 -5.93 -14.64 -17.08
C ASP A 378 -5.03 -15.76 -17.64
N GLY A 379 -5.37 -16.33 -18.81
CA GLY A 379 -4.77 -17.57 -19.32
C GLY A 379 -3.31 -17.47 -19.75
N LYS A 380 -2.71 -16.27 -19.85
CA LYS A 380 -1.31 -16.15 -20.29
C LYS A 380 -0.31 -16.48 -19.19
N TYR A 381 -0.57 -16.03 -17.97
CA TYR A 381 0.37 -16.17 -16.84
C TYR A 381 -0.30 -16.63 -15.54
N HIS A 382 -1.64 -16.72 -15.52
CA HIS A 382 -2.43 -17.29 -14.42
C HIS A 382 -2.15 -16.62 -13.07
N TYR A 383 -2.25 -15.28 -13.00
CA TYR A 383 -2.03 -14.52 -11.77
C TYR A 383 -3.01 -14.92 -10.67
N ARG A 384 -4.30 -15.11 -11.00
CA ARG A 384 -5.36 -15.46 -10.05
C ARG A 384 -5.16 -16.87 -9.49
N GLU A 385 -4.76 -17.81 -10.34
CA GLU A 385 -4.44 -19.18 -9.92
C GLU A 385 -3.24 -19.21 -8.97
N GLU A 386 -2.18 -18.46 -9.28
CA GLU A 386 -0.99 -18.37 -8.43
C GLU A 386 -1.30 -17.75 -7.06
N LEU A 387 -2.12 -16.70 -7.04
CA LEU A 387 -2.61 -16.09 -5.79
C LEU A 387 -3.40 -17.11 -4.96
N LEU A 388 -4.35 -17.82 -5.56
CA LEU A 388 -5.14 -18.84 -4.86
C LEU A 388 -4.25 -19.95 -4.30
N ALA A 389 -3.28 -20.44 -5.08
CA ALA A 389 -2.37 -21.50 -4.70
C ALA A 389 -1.48 -21.08 -3.51
N GLU A 390 -0.84 -19.91 -3.60
CA GLU A 390 0.07 -19.43 -2.56
C GLU A 390 -0.67 -19.09 -1.27
N PHE A 391 -1.80 -18.37 -1.32
CA PHE A 391 -2.60 -18.13 -0.11
C PHE A 391 -3.04 -19.45 0.55
N ALA A 392 -3.48 -20.44 -0.24
CA ALA A 392 -3.87 -21.74 0.29
C ALA A 392 -2.69 -22.52 0.91
N ALA A 393 -1.47 -22.33 0.40
CA ALA A 393 -0.26 -22.93 0.96
C ALA A 393 0.07 -22.38 2.36
N PHE A 394 -0.31 -21.14 2.65
CA PHE A 394 -0.23 -20.51 3.96
C PHE A 394 -1.49 -20.68 4.83
N GLY A 395 -2.46 -21.47 4.38
CA GLY A 395 -3.67 -21.79 5.13
C GLY A 395 -4.79 -20.76 5.02
N ILE A 396 -4.73 -19.89 4.00
CA ILE A 396 -5.71 -18.83 3.76
C ILE A 396 -6.55 -19.21 2.54
N ALA A 397 -7.83 -19.49 2.77
CA ALA A 397 -8.81 -19.72 1.71
C ALA A 397 -9.59 -18.43 1.41
N PRO A 398 -10.12 -18.23 0.19
CA PRO A 398 -10.94 -17.06 -0.14
C PRO A 398 -12.12 -16.92 0.84
N ALA A 399 -12.55 -15.69 1.08
CA ALA A 399 -13.71 -15.41 1.91
C ALA A 399 -15.01 -15.80 1.20
N SER A 400 -15.08 -15.58 -0.11
CA SER A 400 -16.17 -16.07 -0.96
C SER A 400 -16.03 -17.58 -1.19
N ASP A 401 -17.06 -18.33 -0.81
CA ASP A 401 -17.17 -19.78 -1.01
C ASP A 401 -18.23 -20.15 -2.07
N LYS A 402 -18.88 -19.13 -2.66
CA LYS A 402 -20.03 -19.31 -3.56
C LYS A 402 -19.63 -19.44 -5.03
N THR A 403 -18.44 -18.98 -5.38
CA THR A 403 -17.88 -19.09 -6.72
C THR A 403 -16.72 -20.10 -6.71
N PRO A 404 -16.57 -20.92 -7.77
CA PRO A 404 -15.47 -21.88 -7.85
C PRO A 404 -14.07 -21.22 -7.88
N ASP A 405 -13.99 -19.95 -8.29
CA ASP A 405 -12.74 -19.19 -8.41
C ASP A 405 -12.43 -18.32 -7.18
N GLY A 406 -13.32 -18.29 -6.17
CA GLY A 406 -13.11 -17.51 -4.95
C GLY A 406 -13.35 -15.99 -5.09
N ALA A 407 -13.86 -15.52 -6.24
CA ALA A 407 -14.28 -14.13 -6.42
C ALA A 407 -15.57 -13.81 -5.64
N TRP A 408 -15.78 -12.54 -5.29
CA TRP A 408 -17.06 -12.09 -4.74
C TRP A 408 -18.20 -12.36 -5.72
N GLU A 409 -19.31 -12.87 -5.20
CA GLU A 409 -20.49 -13.11 -6.02
C GLU A 409 -21.38 -11.86 -6.08
N PRO A 410 -21.94 -11.52 -7.24
CA PRO A 410 -22.97 -10.51 -7.31
C PRO A 410 -24.24 -10.91 -6.56
N PRO A 411 -24.85 -10.01 -5.78
CA PRO A 411 -26.11 -10.33 -5.13
C PRO A 411 -27.24 -10.32 -6.18
N LEU A 412 -28.36 -10.98 -5.88
CA LEU A 412 -29.47 -11.03 -6.83
C LEU A 412 -30.10 -9.64 -6.96
N ALA A 413 -30.19 -9.13 -8.20
CA ALA A 413 -30.76 -7.81 -8.44
C ALA A 413 -32.21 -7.67 -7.94
N SER A 414 -32.95 -8.78 -7.88
CA SER A 414 -34.32 -8.84 -7.34
C SER A 414 -34.41 -8.56 -5.85
N ASP A 415 -33.31 -8.68 -5.11
CA ASP A 415 -33.28 -8.49 -3.66
C ASP A 415 -33.27 -6.99 -3.30
N PHE A 416 -33.01 -6.10 -4.27
CA PHE A 416 -32.85 -4.67 -4.04
C PHE A 416 -33.90 -3.83 -4.76
N THR A 417 -34.45 -2.86 -4.03
CA THR A 417 -35.31 -1.81 -4.56
C THR A 417 -34.49 -0.57 -4.94
N LEU A 418 -34.77 -0.03 -6.12
CA LEU A 418 -34.27 1.26 -6.59
C LEU A 418 -35.36 2.35 -6.53
N THR A 419 -36.40 2.13 -5.73
CA THR A 419 -37.55 3.05 -5.65
C THR A 419 -37.11 4.44 -5.19
N GLY A 420 -37.38 5.44 -6.03
CA GLY A 420 -37.01 6.83 -5.78
C GLY A 420 -35.50 7.09 -5.79
N MET A 421 -34.69 6.17 -6.33
CA MET A 421 -33.27 6.37 -6.57
C MET A 421 -33.04 7.07 -7.91
N HIS A 422 -32.13 8.03 -7.94
CA HIS A 422 -31.62 8.62 -9.18
C HIS A 422 -30.17 8.21 -9.36
N PHE A 423 -29.87 7.50 -10.45
CA PHE A 423 -28.55 6.93 -10.70
C PHE A 423 -27.44 7.97 -10.66
N GLU A 424 -27.61 9.12 -11.31
CA GLU A 424 -26.61 10.20 -11.31
C GLU A 424 -26.25 10.67 -9.89
N ARG A 425 -27.24 10.74 -8.99
CA ARG A 425 -27.00 11.11 -7.60
C ARG A 425 -26.35 9.96 -6.82
N LEU A 426 -26.73 8.71 -7.07
CA LEU A 426 -26.14 7.54 -6.43
C LEU A 426 -24.62 7.46 -6.64
N GLN A 427 -24.11 7.99 -7.75
CA GLN A 427 -22.68 8.01 -8.06
C GLN A 427 -21.85 8.99 -7.21
N ARG A 428 -22.48 9.97 -6.53
CA ARG A 428 -21.76 11.13 -5.97
C ARG A 428 -22.29 11.63 -4.63
N ASP A 429 -23.55 11.33 -4.30
CA ASP A 429 -24.26 11.90 -3.16
C ASP A 429 -24.40 10.87 -2.02
N PRO A 430 -23.67 11.05 -0.89
CA PRO A 430 -23.77 10.18 0.27
C PRO A 430 -25.18 10.05 0.83
N THR A 431 -26.04 11.07 0.70
CA THR A 431 -27.44 10.98 1.16
C THR A 431 -28.25 10.05 0.28
N THR A 432 -27.99 10.05 -1.03
CA THR A 432 -28.65 9.12 -1.96
C THR A 432 -28.19 7.68 -1.72
N VAL A 433 -26.89 7.46 -1.51
CA VAL A 433 -26.37 6.14 -1.10
C VAL A 433 -26.95 5.70 0.24
N PHE A 434 -27.05 6.60 1.22
CA PHE A 434 -27.65 6.27 2.52
C PHE A 434 -29.13 5.89 2.37
N ARG A 435 -29.87 6.55 1.47
CA ARG A 435 -31.24 6.15 1.16
C ARG A 435 -31.27 4.75 0.53
N PHE A 436 -30.36 4.40 -0.39
CA PHE A 436 -30.25 3.03 -0.89
C PHE A 436 -30.01 2.02 0.25
N VAL A 437 -29.07 2.33 1.15
CA VAL A 437 -28.76 1.53 2.35
C VAL A 437 -29.99 1.37 3.25
N TRP A 438 -30.78 2.44 3.43
CA TRP A 438 -31.98 2.48 4.25
C TRP A 438 -33.13 1.65 3.69
N GLU A 439 -33.46 1.84 2.41
CA GLU A 439 -34.55 1.13 1.73
C GLU A 439 -34.25 -0.37 1.57
N ASN A 440 -32.97 -0.75 1.56
CA ASN A 440 -32.52 -2.12 1.35
C ASN A 440 -31.89 -2.76 2.61
N ARG A 441 -32.16 -2.21 3.80
CA ARG A 441 -31.45 -2.62 5.03
C ARG A 441 -31.52 -4.13 5.30
N ASP A 442 -32.69 -4.73 5.06
CA ASP A 442 -32.94 -6.13 5.40
C ASP A 442 -32.20 -7.06 4.42
N ALA A 443 -32.21 -6.70 3.12
CA ALA A 443 -31.44 -7.39 2.08
C ALA A 443 -29.92 -7.26 2.30
N LEU A 444 -29.46 -6.10 2.80
CA LEU A 444 -28.07 -5.85 3.17
C LEU A 444 -27.68 -6.43 4.55
N GLY A 445 -28.60 -7.08 5.27
CA GLY A 445 -28.32 -7.63 6.60
C GLY A 445 -27.89 -6.59 7.65
N ILE A 446 -28.35 -5.34 7.50
CA ILE A 446 -27.97 -4.21 8.35
C ILE A 446 -28.71 -4.28 9.68
N PHE A 447 -27.97 -4.18 10.77
CA PHE A 447 -28.56 -4.26 12.11
C PHE A 447 -29.31 -2.95 12.45
N LYS A 448 -30.62 -3.06 12.70
CA LYS A 448 -31.53 -1.91 12.87
C LYS A 448 -31.19 -0.99 14.06
N ASP A 449 -30.60 -1.53 15.12
CA ASP A 449 -30.32 -0.77 16.35
C ASP A 449 -28.89 -0.20 16.36
N ALA A 450 -28.11 -0.40 15.29
CA ALA A 450 -26.79 0.19 15.14
C ALA A 450 -26.84 1.49 14.34
N PHE A 451 -26.04 2.46 14.77
CA PHE A 451 -25.88 3.72 14.03
C PHE A 451 -25.17 3.43 12.71
N THR A 452 -25.77 3.86 11.60
CA THR A 452 -25.25 3.60 10.24
C THR A 452 -24.91 4.92 9.57
N ARG A 453 -23.74 4.99 8.92
CA ARG A 453 -23.28 6.17 8.20
C ARG A 453 -22.56 5.77 6.92
N VAL A 454 -22.90 6.42 5.81
CA VAL A 454 -22.11 6.36 4.58
C VAL A 454 -20.85 7.18 4.78
N THR A 455 -19.69 6.57 4.54
CA THR A 455 -18.37 7.14 4.82
C THR A 455 -17.70 7.67 3.56
N SER A 456 -18.01 7.09 2.40
CA SER A 456 -17.43 7.48 1.12
C SER A 456 -18.37 7.14 -0.04
N VAL A 457 -18.27 7.93 -1.12
CA VAL A 457 -18.90 7.64 -2.42
C VAL A 457 -17.92 8.07 -3.50
N HIS A 458 -17.45 7.11 -4.28
CA HIS A 458 -16.37 7.29 -5.23
C HIS A 458 -16.77 6.77 -6.61
N PRO A 459 -17.04 7.65 -7.58
CA PRO A 459 -17.13 7.24 -8.96
C PRO A 459 -15.73 6.80 -9.44
N VAL A 460 -15.70 5.69 -10.16
CA VAL A 460 -14.47 5.04 -10.62
C VAL A 460 -14.52 4.81 -12.12
N LEU A 461 -13.42 5.12 -12.80
CA LEU A 461 -13.24 4.83 -14.22
C LEU A 461 -11.89 4.16 -14.44
N ARG A 462 -11.90 2.86 -14.76
CA ARG A 462 -10.70 2.08 -15.07
C ARG A 462 -10.70 1.72 -16.54
N VAL A 463 -9.50 1.63 -17.12
CA VAL A 463 -9.30 1.24 -18.52
C VAL A 463 -8.48 -0.04 -18.56
N SER A 464 -9.03 -1.07 -19.21
CA SER A 464 -8.33 -2.33 -19.44
C SER A 464 -7.31 -2.20 -20.57
N ARG A 465 -6.45 -3.21 -20.73
CA ARG A 465 -5.39 -3.23 -21.75
C ARG A 465 -5.93 -3.25 -23.18
N ASP A 466 -7.13 -3.80 -23.37
CA ASP A 466 -7.83 -3.83 -24.66
C ASP A 466 -8.58 -2.52 -24.96
N GLY A 467 -8.52 -1.54 -24.04
CA GLY A 467 -9.22 -0.26 -24.15
C GLY A 467 -10.64 -0.27 -23.59
N THR A 468 -11.13 -1.40 -23.07
CA THR A 468 -12.44 -1.48 -22.43
C THR A 468 -12.49 -0.60 -21.18
N VAL A 469 -13.54 0.21 -21.07
CA VAL A 469 -13.74 1.12 -19.94
C VAL A 469 -14.69 0.47 -18.93
N LEU A 470 -14.22 0.29 -17.70
CA LEU A 470 -15.04 -0.14 -16.57
C LEU A 470 -15.44 1.10 -15.77
N ARG A 471 -16.75 1.38 -15.71
CA ARG A 471 -17.33 2.45 -14.88
C ARG A 471 -18.07 1.85 -13.71
N GLU A 472 -17.70 2.27 -12.51
CA GLU A 472 -18.30 1.81 -11.26
C GLU A 472 -18.51 2.97 -10.30
N THR A 473 -19.29 2.75 -9.25
CA THR A 473 -19.28 3.60 -8.05
C THR A 473 -19.02 2.73 -6.85
N VAL A 474 -17.95 3.02 -6.13
CA VAL A 474 -17.58 2.36 -4.87
C VAL A 474 -18.05 3.26 -3.74
N ALA A 475 -18.94 2.75 -2.90
CA ALA A 475 -19.43 3.47 -1.73
C ALA A 475 -19.31 2.61 -0.49
N GLU A 476 -19.01 3.22 0.64
CA GLU A 476 -18.87 2.51 1.91
C GLU A 476 -19.86 3.04 2.93
N TYR A 477 -20.37 2.14 3.76
CA TYR A 477 -21.03 2.50 5.00
C TYR A 477 -20.45 1.72 6.17
N VAL A 478 -20.45 2.34 7.34
CA VAL A 478 -20.03 1.73 8.59
C VAL A 478 -21.21 1.74 9.57
N GLN A 479 -21.35 0.64 10.30
CA GLN A 479 -22.23 0.51 11.44
C GLN A 479 -21.42 0.59 12.74
N THR A 480 -21.96 1.26 13.74
CA THR A 480 -21.41 1.30 15.10
C THR A 480 -22.50 1.02 16.11
N LEU A 481 -22.25 0.03 16.98
CA LEU A 481 -23.14 -0.33 18.07
C LEU A 481 -22.35 -0.24 19.39
N ARG A 482 -22.76 0.69 20.26
CA ARG A 482 -22.17 0.85 21.59
C ARG A 482 -23.06 0.17 22.62
N ILE A 483 -22.51 -0.82 23.32
CA ILE A 483 -23.22 -1.63 24.31
C ILE A 483 -22.31 -1.90 25.50
N PHE A 484 -22.89 -2.35 26.61
CA PHE A 484 -22.11 -2.89 27.71
C PHE A 484 -21.73 -4.36 27.43
N ALA A 485 -20.58 -4.79 27.94
CA ALA A 485 -20.08 -6.14 27.72
C ALA A 485 -21.02 -7.26 28.20
N ASN A 486 -21.89 -7.01 29.18
CA ASN A 486 -22.92 -7.96 29.62
C ASN A 486 -24.05 -8.18 28.59
N GLU A 487 -24.21 -7.28 27.61
CA GLU A 487 -25.22 -7.36 26.55
C GLU A 487 -24.75 -8.22 25.36
N LEU A 488 -23.46 -8.54 25.26
CA LEU A 488 -22.86 -9.32 24.16
C LEU A 488 -23.56 -10.68 23.93
N SER A 489 -24.00 -11.33 25.00
CA SER A 489 -24.70 -12.62 24.93
C SER A 489 -26.02 -12.53 24.13
N ARG A 490 -26.71 -11.38 24.18
CA ARG A 490 -27.93 -11.12 23.39
C ARG A 490 -27.64 -11.08 21.89
N LEU A 491 -26.42 -10.70 21.52
CA LEU A 491 -25.94 -10.64 20.13
C LEU A 491 -25.23 -11.93 19.70
N LYS A 492 -25.21 -12.98 20.55
CA LYS A 492 -24.45 -14.23 20.35
C LYS A 492 -22.93 -14.00 20.19
N ILE A 493 -22.41 -12.94 20.77
CA ILE A 493 -20.97 -12.65 20.80
C ILE A 493 -20.42 -13.09 22.16
N ARG A 494 -19.29 -13.81 22.16
CA ARG A 494 -18.66 -14.25 23.40
C ARG A 494 -17.85 -13.09 24.01
N LYS A 495 -18.15 -12.78 25.26
CA LYS A 495 -17.38 -11.84 26.08
C LYS A 495 -16.03 -12.48 26.47
N PRO A 496 -14.90 -11.78 26.35
CA PRO A 496 -13.62 -12.26 26.87
C PRO A 496 -13.64 -12.52 28.38
N ASP A 497 -12.87 -13.52 28.82
CA ASP A 497 -12.73 -13.86 30.23
C ASP A 497 -12.02 -12.70 30.98
N GLY A 498 -12.54 -12.32 32.15
CA GLY A 498 -12.02 -11.19 32.93
C GLY A 498 -12.58 -9.81 32.54
N MET A 499 -13.20 -9.65 31.36
CA MET A 499 -13.80 -8.37 30.98
C MET A 499 -14.99 -8.00 31.90
N ARG A 500 -14.96 -6.80 32.48
CA ARG A 500 -16.03 -6.29 33.36
C ARG A 500 -17.33 -6.15 32.56
N GLY A 501 -18.45 -6.60 33.12
CA GLY A 501 -19.75 -6.53 32.44
C GLY A 501 -20.22 -5.11 32.14
N THR A 502 -19.76 -4.12 32.92
CA THR A 502 -20.04 -2.68 32.76
C THR A 502 -19.07 -1.97 31.83
N GLN A 503 -18.10 -2.67 31.24
CA GLN A 503 -17.22 -2.09 30.24
C GLN A 503 -18.06 -1.71 29.02
N LEU A 504 -18.04 -0.42 28.67
CA LEU A 504 -18.65 0.05 27.42
C LEU A 504 -17.74 -0.34 26.26
N ILE A 505 -18.31 -0.97 25.24
CA ILE A 505 -17.59 -1.45 24.07
C ILE A 505 -18.26 -0.94 22.78
N ALA A 506 -17.45 -0.74 21.75
CA ALA A 506 -17.93 -0.44 20.41
C ALA A 506 -17.75 -1.67 19.52
N LEU A 507 -18.87 -2.16 18.99
CA LEU A 507 -18.91 -3.12 17.89
C LEU A 507 -18.99 -2.34 16.59
N TYR A 508 -18.21 -2.79 15.61
CA TYR A 508 -18.18 -2.19 14.29
C TYR A 508 -18.67 -3.20 13.25
N GLY A 509 -19.05 -2.68 12.11
CA GLY A 509 -19.42 -3.46 10.94
C GLY A 509 -19.57 -2.49 9.78
N GLY A 510 -19.96 -2.97 8.63
CA GLY A 510 -20.13 -2.13 7.46
C GLY A 510 -20.17 -2.93 6.19
N GLY A 511 -20.34 -2.21 5.09
CA GLY A 511 -20.31 -2.79 3.76
C GLY A 511 -19.74 -1.82 2.74
N THR A 512 -18.98 -2.39 1.81
CA THR A 512 -18.59 -1.76 0.56
C THR A 512 -19.60 -2.17 -0.50
N LEU A 513 -20.22 -1.19 -1.12
CA LEU A 513 -21.19 -1.30 -2.19
C LEU A 513 -20.51 -0.90 -3.50
N VAL A 514 -20.45 -1.81 -4.46
CA VAL A 514 -19.93 -1.52 -5.80
C VAL A 514 -21.11 -1.51 -6.76
N PHE A 515 -21.42 -0.35 -7.34
CA PHE A 515 -22.47 -0.20 -8.34
C PHE A 515 -21.89 -0.24 -9.75
N SER A 516 -22.64 -0.82 -10.70
CA SER A 516 -22.32 -0.80 -12.13
C SER A 516 -22.54 0.57 -12.75
N GLU A 517 -22.16 0.70 -14.02
CA GLU A 517 -22.42 1.87 -14.86
C GLU A 517 -23.91 2.18 -15.07
N TYR A 518 -24.82 1.30 -14.66
CA TYR A 518 -26.27 1.47 -14.72
C TYR A 518 -26.91 1.64 -13.34
N GLY A 519 -26.12 1.69 -12.27
CA GLY A 519 -26.60 1.89 -10.90
C GLY A 519 -27.11 0.62 -10.23
N GLN A 520 -26.88 -0.55 -10.83
CA GLN A 520 -27.19 -1.83 -10.23
C GLN A 520 -26.09 -2.21 -9.26
N LEU A 521 -26.46 -2.75 -8.10
CA LEU A 521 -25.48 -3.24 -7.14
C LEU A 521 -24.80 -4.50 -7.68
N LYS A 522 -23.49 -4.41 -7.94
CA LYS A 522 -22.65 -5.54 -8.37
C LYS A 522 -22.12 -6.32 -7.19
N PHE A 523 -21.72 -5.66 -6.11
CA PHE A 523 -21.14 -6.34 -4.94
C PHE A 523 -21.55 -5.63 -3.65
N HIS A 524 -21.81 -6.42 -2.61
CA HIS A 524 -21.93 -5.98 -1.23
C HIS A 524 -20.98 -6.80 -0.37
N ILE A 525 -19.92 -6.14 0.10
CA ILE A 525 -18.77 -6.80 0.72
C ILE A 525 -18.60 -6.24 2.13
N GLY A 526 -18.77 -7.05 3.15
CA GLY A 526 -18.83 -6.51 4.51
C GLY A 526 -19.13 -7.52 5.60
N THR A 527 -19.03 -7.05 6.84
CA THR A 527 -19.40 -7.80 8.04
C THR A 527 -20.39 -6.99 8.87
N GLY A 528 -21.34 -7.67 9.51
CA GLY A 528 -22.29 -7.02 10.41
C GLY A 528 -21.76 -6.84 11.82
N VAL A 529 -22.32 -5.88 12.57
CA VAL A 529 -22.02 -5.65 14.00
C VAL A 529 -22.38 -6.82 14.92
N CYS A 530 -23.18 -7.78 14.44
CA CYS A 530 -23.53 -9.02 15.14
C CYS A 530 -22.83 -10.24 14.52
N SER A 531 -21.83 -10.03 13.66
CA SER A 531 -21.12 -11.14 13.03
C SER A 531 -20.32 -11.94 14.07
N ARG A 532 -20.09 -13.23 13.76
CA ARG A 532 -19.25 -14.11 14.58
C ARG A 532 -17.81 -13.56 14.73
N HIS A 533 -17.34 -12.78 13.75
CA HIS A 533 -16.00 -12.17 13.75
C HIS A 533 -15.81 -11.20 14.92
N GLN A 534 -16.91 -10.61 15.46
CA GLN A 534 -16.82 -9.76 16.65
C GLN A 534 -16.26 -10.49 17.88
N THR A 535 -16.49 -11.81 18.00
CA THR A 535 -15.94 -12.59 19.12
C THR A 535 -14.42 -12.65 19.05
N GLU A 536 -13.88 -12.97 17.87
CA GLU A 536 -12.44 -13.07 17.63
C GLU A 536 -11.77 -11.70 17.78
N ARG A 537 -12.38 -10.66 17.19
CA ARG A 537 -11.96 -9.27 17.34
C ARG A 537 -11.86 -8.84 18.80
N LEU A 538 -12.94 -8.99 19.58
CA LEU A 538 -12.94 -8.59 20.99
C LEU A 538 -11.92 -9.39 21.80
N SER A 539 -11.75 -10.68 21.51
CA SER A 539 -10.75 -11.52 22.17
C SER A 539 -9.33 -11.05 21.85
N SER A 540 -9.06 -10.65 20.60
CA SER A 540 -7.78 -10.07 20.18
C SER A 540 -7.49 -8.77 20.92
N LEU A 541 -8.44 -7.82 20.88
CA LEU A 541 -8.30 -6.51 21.54
C LEU A 541 -8.13 -6.62 23.06
N TRP A 542 -8.80 -7.60 23.67
CA TRP A 542 -8.63 -7.86 25.10
C TRP A 542 -7.24 -8.40 25.41
N ARG A 543 -6.75 -9.38 24.65
CA ARG A 543 -5.40 -9.95 24.82
C ARG A 543 -4.30 -8.93 24.57
N SER A 544 -4.52 -7.97 23.67
CA SER A 544 -3.57 -6.90 23.38
C SER A 544 -3.60 -5.72 24.37
N GLY A 545 -4.47 -5.77 25.40
CA GLY A 545 -4.58 -4.71 26.40
C GLY A 545 -5.24 -3.41 25.90
N TYR A 546 -5.92 -3.44 24.75
CA TYR A 546 -6.48 -2.22 24.13
C TYR A 546 -7.47 -1.46 25.04
N PHE A 547 -8.17 -2.17 25.92
CA PHE A 547 -9.15 -1.57 26.82
C PHE A 547 -8.53 -0.99 28.11
N GLU A 548 -7.22 -1.11 28.30
CA GLU A 548 -6.49 -0.59 29.47
C GLU A 548 -5.84 0.78 29.19
N ASP A 549 -5.26 0.96 27.99
CA ASP A 549 -4.69 2.23 27.50
C ASP A 549 -5.17 2.51 26.06
N SER A 550 -5.64 3.73 25.78
CA SER A 550 -6.10 4.16 24.44
C SER A 550 -5.21 5.26 23.87
N PRO A 551 -4.00 4.93 23.36
CA PRO A 551 -3.13 5.90 22.68
C PRO A 551 -3.79 6.47 21.42
N SER A 552 -3.36 7.68 21.00
CA SER A 552 -3.82 8.30 19.74
C SER A 552 -3.41 7.47 18.51
N THR A 553 -3.98 7.77 17.35
CA THR A 553 -3.70 7.01 16.11
C THR A 553 -2.24 7.18 15.68
N ALA A 554 -1.73 8.43 15.69
CA ALA A 554 -0.30 8.68 15.45
C ALA A 554 0.59 7.99 16.49
N ALA A 555 0.22 8.01 17.78
CA ALA A 555 1.01 7.33 18.80
C ALA A 555 1.08 5.82 18.55
N ARG A 556 0.00 5.21 18.06
CA ARG A 556 -0.02 3.79 17.68
C ARG A 556 0.86 3.50 16.48
N ILE A 557 0.73 4.25 15.39
CA ILE A 557 1.56 4.07 14.18
C ILE A 557 3.03 4.27 14.56
N ALA A 558 3.37 5.37 15.24
CA ALA A 558 4.74 5.64 15.68
C ALA A 558 5.27 4.57 16.66
N GLN A 559 4.43 4.05 17.56
CA GLN A 559 4.78 2.93 18.44
C GLN A 559 4.96 1.64 17.65
N MET A 560 4.14 1.35 16.64
CA MET A 560 4.30 0.20 15.74
C MET A 560 5.67 0.25 15.08
N HIS A 561 6.02 1.35 14.39
CA HIS A 561 7.34 1.52 13.76
C HIS A 561 8.49 1.44 14.78
N ARG A 562 8.34 2.05 15.96
CA ARG A 562 9.35 1.97 17.03
C ARG A 562 9.50 0.57 17.62
N HIS A 563 8.41 -0.16 17.80
CA HIS A 563 8.43 -1.56 18.24
C HIS A 563 9.10 -2.44 17.18
N ARG A 564 8.81 -2.20 15.89
CA ARG A 564 9.49 -2.86 14.77
C ARG A 564 11.00 -2.64 14.81
N GLN A 565 11.46 -1.43 15.15
CA GLN A 565 12.88 -1.08 15.29
C GLN A 565 13.55 -1.70 16.51
N THR A 566 12.85 -1.77 17.65
CA THR A 566 13.42 -2.19 18.95
C THR A 566 13.23 -3.67 19.28
N LYS A 567 12.38 -4.42 18.56
CA LYS A 567 12.17 -5.87 18.75
C LYS A 567 13.50 -6.60 18.56
N PRO A 568 14.05 -7.39 19.49
CA PRO A 568 15.30 -8.13 19.26
C PRO A 568 15.16 -9.12 18.10
N LEU A 569 16.20 -9.28 17.26
CA LEU A 569 16.25 -10.34 16.25
C LEU A 569 16.13 -11.66 17.00
N ARG A 570 14.97 -12.32 16.91
CA ARG A 570 14.82 -13.66 17.47
C ARG A 570 15.52 -14.61 16.51
N GLU A 571 16.58 -15.27 16.96
CA GLU A 571 17.13 -16.42 16.25
C GLU A 571 15.98 -17.37 15.91
N PRO A 572 15.96 -17.96 14.69
CA PRO A 572 15.02 -19.04 14.42
C PRO A 572 15.22 -20.09 15.51
N PRO A 573 14.15 -20.69 16.06
CA PRO A 573 14.31 -21.76 17.02
C PRO A 573 15.25 -22.79 16.40
N GLN A 574 16.43 -22.98 17.02
CA GLN A 574 17.22 -24.18 16.83
C GLN A 574 16.40 -25.31 17.43
N ASP A 575 15.49 -25.86 16.66
CA ASP A 575 14.93 -27.20 16.75
C ASP A 575 13.83 -27.32 15.68
N TRP A 576 13.64 -28.55 15.19
CA TRP A 576 12.73 -29.05 14.16
C TRP A 576 13.31 -29.15 12.74
#